data_AF-A0A914TXU8-F1
#
_entry.id   AF-A0A914TXU8-F1
#
_cell.length_a   1.000
_cell.length_b   1.000
_cell.length_c   1.000
_cell.angle_alpha   90.00
_cell.angle_beta   90.00
_cell.angle_gamma   90.00
#
_symmetry.space_group_name_H-M   'P 1'
#
loop_
_entity.id
_entity.type
_entity.pdbx_description
1 polymer ?
#
loop_
_entity_poly.entity_id
_entity_poly.type
_entity_poly.pdbx_seq_one_letter_code
_entity_poly.pdbx_strand_id
1 'polypeptide(L)'
;MITPVSSPLIEKYKKRLSLPESIEKPFVKNGCTIDGRAYFAKYSSVFTDKDGTLYQAHLGFSDISRNLNNFYKLQLFKHDKKEEYYLYRSWGRIGTPGGLKLECFNKDIDRALKEFKRIFFEKTDLWENRKNFVKHPCLHDIIG
;
A
#
# COMPACT_ATOMS: atom_id res chain seq x y z
N MET A 1 -12.03 23.46 -13.71
CA MET A 1 -10.93 23.05 -12.82
C MET A 1 -11.55 22.35 -11.61
N ILE A 2 -11.49 21.02 -11.53
CA ILE A 2 -12.06 20.26 -10.41
C ILE A 2 -10.99 20.22 -9.33
N THR A 3 -11.17 20.95 -8.24
CA THR A 3 -10.35 20.79 -7.05
C THR A 3 -10.61 19.38 -6.49
N PRO A 4 -9.59 18.58 -6.17
CA PRO A 4 -9.84 17.35 -5.45
C PRO A 4 -10.31 17.74 -4.05
N VAL A 5 -11.59 17.54 -3.77
CA VAL A 5 -12.11 17.58 -2.39
C VAL A 5 -11.36 16.49 -1.64
N SER A 6 -10.43 16.89 -0.76
CA SER A 6 -9.71 15.95 0.08
C SER A 6 -10.73 15.25 0.97
N SER A 7 -10.80 13.91 0.87
CA SER A 7 -11.62 13.13 1.80
C SER A 7 -11.25 13.51 3.24
N PRO A 8 -12.22 13.72 4.16
CA PRO A 8 -11.94 14.02 5.56
C PRO A 8 -10.97 13.02 6.22
N LEU A 9 -10.94 11.79 5.71
CA LEU A 9 -9.99 10.77 6.14
C LEU A 9 -8.55 11.10 5.74
N ILE A 10 -8.28 11.66 4.56
CA ILE A 10 -6.94 12.10 4.15
C ILE A 10 -6.48 13.31 4.96
N GLU A 11 -7.38 14.21 5.32
CA GLU A 11 -7.00 15.36 6.16
C GLU A 11 -6.65 14.91 7.57
N LYS A 12 -7.46 14.02 8.14
CA LYS A 12 -7.12 13.30 9.37
C LYS A 12 -5.78 12.56 9.21
N TYR A 13 -5.43 12.14 7.99
CA TYR A 13 -4.19 11.41 7.69
C TYR A 13 -2.98 12.27 7.81
N LYS A 14 -2.99 13.34 7.04
CA LYS A 14 -1.93 14.34 7.04
C LYS A 14 -1.71 14.91 8.44
N LYS A 15 -2.80 15.21 9.17
CA LYS A 15 -2.73 15.70 10.56
C LYS A 15 -2.13 14.67 11.52
N ARG A 16 -2.41 13.37 11.35
CA ARG A 16 -1.84 12.32 12.20
C ARG A 16 -0.37 12.08 11.89
N LEU A 17 0.02 12.14 10.61
CA LEU A 17 1.42 12.02 10.19
C LEU A 17 2.31 13.16 10.69
N SER A 18 1.75 14.34 10.94
CA SER A 18 2.50 15.47 11.51
C SER A 18 2.73 15.37 13.02
N LEU A 19 2.13 14.38 13.69
CA LEU A 19 2.35 14.15 15.13
C LEU A 19 3.60 13.27 15.33
N PRO A 20 4.35 13.46 16.44
CA PRO A 20 5.48 12.59 16.77
C PRO A 20 5.05 11.11 16.79
N GLU A 21 5.91 10.26 16.25
CA GLU A 21 5.60 8.87 15.92
C GLU A 21 5.30 8.06 17.19
N SER A 22 4.02 7.82 17.46
CA SER A 22 3.63 6.63 18.22
C SER A 22 3.60 5.51 17.21
N ILE A 23 4.59 4.62 17.26
CA ILE A 23 4.63 3.41 16.41
C ILE A 23 3.49 2.50 16.89
N GLU A 24 2.27 2.74 16.39
CA GLU A 24 1.18 1.77 16.56
C GLU A 24 1.67 0.46 15.91
N LYS A 25 1.53 -0.65 16.65
CA LYS A 25 1.95 -1.96 16.16
C LYS A 25 1.12 -2.33 14.93
N PRO A 26 1.69 -3.05 13.94
CA PRO A 26 0.91 -3.66 12.88
C PRO A 26 -0.25 -4.48 13.48
N PHE A 27 -1.40 -4.46 12.82
CA PHE A 27 -2.59 -5.18 13.26
C PHE A 27 -3.24 -5.91 12.10
N VAL A 28 -4.07 -6.91 12.40
CA VAL A 28 -4.77 -7.69 11.38
C VAL A 28 -6.22 -7.21 11.26
N LYS A 29 -6.69 -6.97 10.03
CA LYS A 29 -8.10 -6.71 9.72
C LYS A 29 -8.51 -7.58 8.53
N ASN A 30 -9.59 -8.35 8.68
CA ASN A 30 -10.08 -9.29 7.65
C ASN A 30 -8.98 -10.24 7.12
N GLY A 31 -8.14 -10.78 8.00
CA GLY A 31 -7.02 -11.65 7.63
C GLY A 31 -5.83 -10.93 6.98
N CYS A 32 -5.91 -9.62 6.76
CA CYS A 32 -4.84 -8.83 6.13
C CYS A 32 -4.02 -8.10 7.20
N THR A 33 -2.70 -8.22 7.13
CA THR A 33 -1.78 -7.44 7.97
C THR A 33 -1.73 -5.98 7.49
N ILE A 34 -2.02 -5.05 8.38
CA ILE A 34 -2.07 -3.60 8.13
C ILE A 34 -0.93 -2.92 8.90
N ASP A 35 -0.25 -1.98 8.24
CA ASP A 35 0.75 -1.13 8.89
C ASP A 35 0.07 -0.28 9.99
N GLY A 36 0.62 -0.25 11.20
CA GLY A 36 0.00 0.53 12.29
C GLY A 36 -0.05 2.04 12.01
N ARG A 37 0.76 2.55 11.08
CA ARG A 37 0.70 3.94 10.63
C ARG A 37 -0.46 4.19 9.65
N ALA A 38 -1.11 3.15 9.14
CA ALA A 38 -2.30 3.23 8.30
C ALA A 38 -3.58 3.35 9.15
N TYR A 39 -3.68 4.36 10.03
CA TYR A 39 -4.82 4.51 10.94
C TYR A 39 -6.18 4.65 10.21
N PHE A 40 -6.19 5.06 8.93
CA PHE A 40 -7.39 5.11 8.09
C PHE A 40 -8.00 3.72 7.83
N ALA A 41 -7.22 2.64 8.02
CA ALA A 41 -7.68 1.26 7.98
C ALA A 41 -8.62 0.89 9.14
N LYS A 42 -8.80 1.76 10.15
CA LYS A 42 -9.92 1.63 11.10
C LYS A 42 -11.29 1.79 10.40
N TYR A 43 -11.34 2.55 9.30
CA TYR A 43 -12.57 2.87 8.54
C TYR A 43 -12.55 2.32 7.11
N SER A 44 -11.52 1.58 6.75
CA SER A 44 -11.35 1.00 5.43
C SER A 44 -10.74 -0.39 5.53
N SER A 45 -10.98 -1.22 4.55
CA SER A 45 -10.48 -2.59 4.47
C SER A 45 -9.69 -2.76 3.19
N VAL A 46 -8.72 -3.68 3.15
CA VAL A 46 -8.00 -3.98 1.90
C VAL A 46 -9.02 -4.41 0.86
N PHE A 47 -8.87 -3.87 -0.35
CA PHE A 47 -9.77 -4.14 -1.46
C PHE A 47 -9.56 -5.57 -1.96
N THR A 48 -10.67 -6.30 -2.07
CA THR A 48 -10.75 -7.60 -2.71
C THR A 48 -11.66 -7.46 -3.93
N ASP A 49 -11.17 -7.85 -5.10
CA ASP A 49 -11.96 -7.83 -6.32
C ASP A 49 -12.96 -8.99 -6.37
N LYS A 50 -13.87 -8.97 -7.33
CA LYS A 50 -14.99 -9.93 -7.48
C LYS A 50 -14.52 -11.37 -7.63
N ASP A 51 -13.32 -11.58 -8.14
CA ASP A 51 -12.67 -12.89 -8.31
C ASP A 51 -11.98 -13.40 -7.04
N GLY A 52 -12.06 -12.64 -5.93
CA GLY A 52 -11.37 -12.94 -4.68
C GLY A 52 -9.92 -12.45 -4.65
N THR A 53 -9.44 -11.74 -5.68
CA THR A 53 -8.08 -11.20 -5.70
C THR A 53 -7.93 -10.09 -4.67
N LEU A 54 -7.05 -10.32 -3.69
CA LEU A 54 -6.65 -9.33 -2.70
C LEU A 54 -5.60 -8.36 -3.28
N TYR A 55 -5.87 -7.05 -3.22
CA TYR A 55 -4.95 -6.01 -3.73
C TYR A 55 -3.99 -5.52 -2.65
N GLN A 56 -3.07 -6.42 -2.29
CA GLN A 56 -1.98 -6.19 -1.36
C GLN A 56 -0.70 -6.83 -1.90
N ALA A 57 0.43 -6.16 -1.72
CA ALA A 57 1.75 -6.70 -2.00
C ALA A 57 2.76 -6.23 -0.95
N HIS A 58 3.54 -7.18 -0.45
CA HIS A 58 4.73 -6.91 0.36
C HIS A 58 5.96 -7.26 -0.45
N LEU A 59 6.81 -6.28 -0.71
CA LEU A 59 7.96 -6.41 -1.58
C LEU A 59 9.25 -6.22 -0.78
N GLY A 60 10.25 -7.03 -1.07
CA GLY A 60 11.56 -6.99 -0.44
C GLY A 60 12.67 -6.90 -1.47
N PHE A 61 13.66 -6.05 -1.25
CA PHE A 61 14.87 -6.03 -2.05
C PHE A 61 16.08 -6.17 -1.15
N SER A 62 16.85 -7.25 -1.36
CA SER A 62 18.07 -7.51 -0.61
C SER A 62 19.25 -7.70 -1.57
N ASP A 63 20.30 -6.91 -1.35
CA ASP A 63 21.58 -7.04 -2.03
C ASP A 63 22.69 -6.98 -0.96
N ILE A 64 23.26 -8.15 -0.68
CA ILE A 64 24.28 -8.32 0.36
C ILE A 64 25.56 -7.55 -0.02
N SER A 65 25.92 -7.55 -1.31
CA SER A 65 27.14 -6.89 -1.79
C SER A 65 27.11 -5.38 -1.58
N ARG A 66 25.91 -4.79 -1.65
CA ARG A 66 25.68 -3.34 -1.47
C ARG A 66 25.08 -2.98 -0.10
N ASN A 67 24.93 -3.95 0.81
CA ASN A 67 24.26 -3.78 2.11
C ASN A 67 22.88 -3.07 1.98
N LEU A 68 22.12 -3.45 0.96
CA LEU A 68 20.78 -2.94 0.72
C LEU A 68 19.78 -3.96 1.23
N ASN A 69 18.85 -3.49 2.06
CA ASN A 69 17.74 -4.30 2.55
C ASN A 69 16.51 -3.41 2.69
N ASN A 70 15.76 -3.29 1.60
CA ASN A 70 14.63 -2.38 1.47
C ASN A 70 13.32 -3.17 1.46
N PHE A 71 12.29 -2.57 2.03
CA PHE A 71 10.92 -3.06 1.90
C PHE A 71 10.07 -2.06 1.11
N TYR A 72 9.01 -2.57 0.50
CA TYR A 72 7.95 -1.78 -0.11
C TYR A 72 6.60 -2.46 0.12
N LYS A 73 5.71 -1.81 0.87
CA LYS A 73 4.32 -2.23 1.06
C LYS A 73 3.44 -1.44 0.11
N LEU A 74 2.57 -2.14 -0.61
CA LEU A 74 1.58 -1.56 -1.51
C LEU A 74 0.21 -2.18 -1.19
N GLN A 75 -0.77 -1.36 -0.85
CA GLN A 75 -2.10 -1.83 -0.45
C GLN A 75 -3.17 -0.90 -1.01
N LEU A 76 -4.17 -1.47 -1.68
CA LEU A 76 -5.38 -0.76 -2.06
C LEU A 76 -6.45 -0.98 -1.00
N PHE A 77 -7.06 0.10 -0.52
CA PHE A 77 -8.12 0.07 0.48
C PHE A 77 -9.44 0.56 -0.10
N LYS A 78 -10.55 0.00 0.37
CA LYS A 78 -11.92 0.49 0.16
C LYS A 78 -12.49 0.97 1.49
N HIS A 79 -13.13 2.13 1.50
CA HIS A 79 -13.86 2.62 2.67
C HIS A 79 -15.02 1.69 3.03
N ASP A 80 -15.18 1.39 4.32
CA ASP A 80 -16.16 0.37 4.77
C ASP A 80 -17.62 0.80 4.51
N LYS A 81 -17.89 2.11 4.48
CA LYS A 81 -19.24 2.69 4.33
C LYS A 81 -19.45 3.54 3.07
N LYS A 82 -18.41 3.73 2.25
CA LYS A 82 -18.44 4.66 1.11
C LYS A 82 -17.74 4.02 -0.07
N GLU A 83 -18.09 4.44 -1.28
CA GLU A 83 -17.33 4.11 -2.48
C GLU A 83 -16.12 5.05 -2.58
N GLU A 84 -15.22 4.98 -1.61
CA GLU A 84 -13.95 5.70 -1.64
C GLU A 84 -12.80 4.70 -1.61
N TYR A 85 -11.84 4.86 -2.52
CA TYR A 85 -10.68 3.98 -2.64
C TYR A 85 -9.40 4.75 -2.31
N TYR A 86 -8.49 4.08 -1.57
CA TYR A 86 -7.23 4.67 -1.15
C TYR A 86 -6.05 3.77 -1.47
N LEU A 87 -5.03 4.32 -2.12
CA LEU A 87 -3.78 3.61 -2.38
C LEU A 87 -2.75 4.00 -1.33
N TYR A 88 -2.36 3.04 -0.50
CA TYR A 88 -1.37 3.19 0.54
C TYR A 88 -0.05 2.56 0.13
N ARG A 89 1.03 3.28 0.44
CA ARG A 89 2.40 2.83 0.26
C ARG A 89 3.22 3.12 1.49
N SER A 90 4.14 2.21 1.80
CA SER A 90 5.26 2.51 2.69
C SER A 90 6.52 1.80 2.22
N TRP A 91 7.66 2.48 2.34
CA TRP A 91 8.94 1.98 1.87
C TRP A 91 10.06 2.47 2.77
N GLY A 92 11.15 1.70 2.87
CA GLY A 92 12.30 2.10 3.66
C GLY A 92 13.28 0.95 3.85
N ARG A 93 14.30 1.17 4.66
CA ARG A 93 15.18 0.08 5.12
C ARG A 93 14.46 -0.74 6.18
N ILE A 94 14.61 -2.06 6.13
CA ILE A 94 14.03 -2.94 7.15
C ILE A 94 14.55 -2.53 8.54
N GLY A 95 13.63 -2.36 9.50
CA GLY A 95 13.96 -1.95 10.87
C GLY A 95 14.06 -0.45 11.10
N THR A 96 13.86 0.39 10.07
CA THR A 96 13.83 1.86 10.20
C THR A 96 12.47 2.45 9.83
N PRO A 97 12.08 3.60 10.41
CA PRO A 97 10.93 4.38 9.93
C PRO A 97 11.17 4.81 8.49
N GLY A 98 10.43 4.18 7.58
CA GLY A 98 10.46 4.50 6.16
C GLY A 98 9.48 5.60 5.76
N GLY A 99 9.56 6.02 4.50
CA GLY A 99 8.55 6.87 3.89
C GLY A 99 7.19 6.18 3.78
N LEU A 100 6.14 6.99 3.62
CA LEU A 100 4.78 6.54 3.37
C LEU A 100 4.04 7.54 2.50
N LYS A 101 3.00 7.06 1.80
CA LYS A 101 2.13 7.92 0.99
C LYS A 101 0.74 7.30 0.90
N LEU A 102 -0.29 8.13 1.06
CA LEU A 102 -1.69 7.77 0.86
C LEU A 102 -2.28 8.65 -0.25
N GLU A 103 -2.92 8.04 -1.24
CA GLU A 103 -3.65 8.73 -2.31
C GLU A 103 -5.11 8.29 -2.30
N CYS A 104 -6.03 9.19 -2.64
CA CYS A 104 -7.47 8.89 -2.75
C CYS A 104 -7.91 9.00 -4.19
N PHE A 105 -8.72 8.03 -4.60
CA PHE A 105 -9.29 7.92 -5.94
C PHE A 105 -10.80 8.18 -5.93
N ASN A 106 -11.38 8.57 -4.79
CA ASN A 106 -12.83 8.75 -4.62
C ASN A 106 -13.55 7.48 -5.11
N LYS A 107 -14.57 7.62 -5.95
CA LYS A 107 -15.34 6.50 -6.52
C LYS A 107 -14.66 5.77 -7.69
N ASP A 108 -13.50 6.25 -8.16
CA ASP A 108 -12.84 5.75 -9.36
C ASP A 108 -11.91 4.56 -9.03
N ILE A 109 -12.52 3.37 -8.94
CA ILE A 109 -11.78 2.12 -8.70
C ILE A 109 -10.81 1.80 -9.84
N ASP A 110 -11.20 2.05 -11.09
CA ASP A 110 -10.40 1.68 -12.26
C ASP A 110 -9.07 2.44 -12.27
N ARG A 111 -9.10 3.73 -11.94
CA ARG A 111 -7.88 4.53 -11.78
C ARG A 111 -7.03 4.05 -10.61
N ALA A 112 -7.65 3.65 -9.50
CA ALA A 112 -6.93 3.13 -8.33
C ALA A 112 -6.22 1.79 -8.66
N LEU A 113 -6.90 0.88 -9.37
CA LEU A 113 -6.36 -0.39 -9.84
C LEU A 113 -5.22 -0.19 -10.84
N LYS A 114 -5.41 0.71 -11.80
CA LYS A 114 -4.38 1.04 -12.79
C LYS A 114 -3.11 1.57 -12.12
N GLU A 115 -3.26 2.47 -11.16
CA GLU A 115 -2.13 3.03 -10.43
C GLU A 115 -1.43 1.98 -9.55
N PHE A 116 -2.21 1.12 -8.87
CA PHE A 116 -1.66 -0.01 -8.13
C PHE A 116 -0.81 -0.90 -9.03
N LYS A 117 -1.35 -1.34 -10.17
CA LYS A 117 -0.64 -2.21 -11.12
C LYS A 117 0.61 -1.54 -11.70
N ARG A 118 0.53 -0.25 -12.02
CA ARG A 118 1.68 0.54 -12.50
C ARG A 118 2.83 0.52 -11.50
N ILE A 119 2.55 0.79 -10.22
CA ILE A 119 3.57 0.83 -9.17
C ILE A 119 4.12 -0.57 -8.88
N PHE A 120 3.26 -1.58 -8.89
CA PHE A 120 3.70 -2.97 -8.72
C PHE A 120 4.67 -3.38 -9.84
N PHE A 121 4.34 -3.06 -11.10
CA PHE A 121 5.18 -3.30 -12.26
C PHE A 121 6.54 -2.59 -12.17
N GLU A 122 6.56 -1.33 -11.73
CA GLU A 122 7.81 -0.57 -11.55
C GLU A 122 8.75 -1.16 -10.50
N LYS A 123 8.23 -1.95 -9.56
CA LYS A 123 9.03 -2.55 -8.48
C LYS A 123 9.34 -4.02 -8.71
N THR A 124 8.51 -4.72 -9.48
CA THR A 124 8.50 -6.19 -9.60
C THR A 124 8.25 -6.65 -11.03
N ASP A 125 7.02 -7.04 -11.36
CA ASP A 125 6.57 -7.58 -12.64
C ASP A 125 5.07 -7.22 -12.84
N LEU A 126 4.41 -7.72 -13.87
CA LEU A 126 2.97 -7.57 -14.09
C LEU A 126 2.19 -8.18 -12.92
N TRP A 127 1.15 -7.48 -12.46
CA TRP A 127 0.29 -7.94 -11.37
C TRP A 127 -0.38 -9.28 -11.69
N GLU A 128 -0.69 -9.52 -12.95
CA GLU A 128 -1.27 -10.75 -13.45
C GLU A 128 -0.33 -11.96 -13.22
N ASN A 129 0.98 -11.73 -13.24
CA ASN A 129 2.00 -12.77 -13.04
C ASN A 129 2.28 -13.07 -11.56
N ARG A 130 1.67 -12.34 -10.61
CA ARG A 130 1.93 -12.48 -9.16
C ARG A 130 1.82 -13.93 -8.63
N LYS A 131 0.96 -14.76 -9.22
CA LYS A 131 0.76 -16.17 -8.82
C LYS A 131 1.86 -17.10 -9.34
N ASN A 132 2.54 -16.70 -10.42
CA ASN A 132 3.63 -17.43 -11.06
C ASN A 132 4.91 -16.60 -11.04
N PHE A 133 5.12 -15.82 -9.97
CA PHE A 133 6.18 -14.83 -9.92
C PHE A 133 7.55 -15.49 -10.02
N VAL A 134 8.35 -15.02 -10.97
CA VAL A 134 9.76 -15.37 -11.10
C VAL A 134 10.59 -14.18 -10.67
N LYS A 135 11.51 -14.41 -9.75
CA LYS A 135 12.39 -13.36 -9.24
C LYS A 135 13.26 -12.81 -10.37
N HIS A 136 13.12 -11.51 -10.63
CA HIS A 136 13.97 -10.79 -11.57
C HIS A 136 15.20 -10.21 -10.86
N PRO A 137 16.41 -10.41 -11.40
CA PRO A 137 17.61 -9.75 -10.89
C PRO A 137 17.42 -8.22 -10.85
N CYS A 138 17.91 -7.58 -9.78
CA CYS A 138 17.84 -6.11 -9.58
C CYS A 138 16.45 -5.51 -9.28
N LEU A 139 15.37 -6.31 -9.21
CA LEU A 139 14.03 -5.86 -8.82
C LEU A 139 13.61 -6.43 -7.46
N HIS A 140 12.53 -5.91 -6.87
CA HIS A 140 12.02 -6.41 -5.60
C HIS A 140 11.38 -7.80 -5.79
N ASP A 141 11.50 -8.63 -4.76
CA ASP A 141 10.86 -9.94 -4.62
C ASP A 141 9.51 -9.79 -3.89
N ILE A 142 8.59 -10.73 -4.08
CA ILE A 142 7.33 -10.79 -3.32
C ILE A 142 7.60 -11.61 -2.05
N ILE A 143 7.46 -10.99 -0.87
CA ILE A 143 7.84 -11.57 0.44
C ILE A 143 6.62 -11.93 1.32
N GLY A 144 5.41 -11.92 0.76
CA GLY A 144 4.18 -12.27 1.47
C GLY A 144 2.97 -12.36 0.56
#